data_AF-A0A7I7QIH3-F1
#
_entry.id   AF-A0A7I7QIH3-F1
#
_cell.length_a   1.000
_cell.length_b   1.000
_cell.length_c   1.000
_cell.angle_alpha   90.00
_cell.angle_beta   90.00
_cell.angle_gamma   90.00
#
_symmetry.space_group_name_H-M   'P 1'
#
loop_
_entity.id
_entity.type
_entity.pdbx_description
1 polymer ?
#
loop_
_entity_poly.entity_id
_entity_poly.type
_entity_poly.pdbx_seq_one_letter_code
_entity_poly.pdbx_strand_id
1 'polypeptide(L)'
;MPGSRWTGSAASAYQAVNTDHGRVLRELARLDDQLKTHIDQSARLVVNGRTELDTVKKWVFDVAAAVPKTAVGERMLLPIVNKGLGDVAEIVTRTNGELNAIGAGVRGLGEQYRKLGEQKLAGGGEPGQAVGDDKKPETENDYEKALRDAGLLTGPPPDGYYREWLQNAERQGVPPDVLVDIARRHHITPDSFDVLNGMEKVTDADGKSFFLVPPGTSGADVRKAALMTYVLNAGTDYGDGTAHDFEPTPYSADEVQRIIDRQEANAWSYDQDVDFVHDNGGRLTTTPNGMLMGMGGNQLQDFFSEGGGSTWGDVFMVNIDDPKDPAQTLRDMIHSGNMWYPREGGEGREGLNQLDLDRILHHEERHSQQWQRLGYLGFINAYQGGKLVEIFTDHPLEKDAGLSDGGY
;
A
#
# COMPACT_ATOMS: atom_id res chain seq x y z
N MET A 1 5.16 43.26 2.69
CA MET A 1 5.25 44.09 3.92
C MET A 1 4.09 45.07 3.91
N PRO A 2 3.23 45.14 4.94
CA PRO A 2 2.26 46.24 5.06
C PRO A 2 2.99 47.58 5.06
N GLY A 3 2.46 48.58 4.34
CA GLY A 3 3.09 49.89 4.22
C GLY A 3 3.20 50.63 5.56
N SER A 4 4.14 51.56 5.65
CA SER A 4 4.50 52.40 6.81
C SER A 4 3.38 53.27 7.41
N ARG A 5 2.13 53.09 6.97
CA ARG A 5 0.94 53.83 7.39
C ARG A 5 -0.02 53.01 8.26
N TRP A 6 0.23 51.72 8.47
CA TRP A 6 -0.61 50.90 9.36
C TRP A 6 0.02 50.86 10.76
N THR A 7 -0.63 51.55 11.70
CA THR A 7 -0.19 51.67 13.11
C THR A 7 -1.33 51.31 14.06
N GLY A 8 -1.01 50.97 15.31
CA GLY A 8 -1.98 50.53 16.32
C GLY A 8 -1.81 49.06 16.72
N SER A 9 -2.57 48.61 17.72
CA SER A 9 -2.44 47.27 18.33
C SER A 9 -2.59 46.11 17.33
N ALA A 10 -3.48 46.25 16.35
CA ALA A 10 -3.67 45.26 15.27
C ALA A 10 -2.44 45.17 14.33
N ALA A 11 -1.78 46.31 14.04
CA ALA A 11 -0.57 46.33 13.22
C ALA A 11 0.62 45.68 13.96
N SER A 12 0.76 45.92 15.27
CA SER A 12 1.77 45.27 16.12
C SER A 12 1.54 43.76 16.24
N ALA A 13 0.28 43.31 16.36
CA ALA A 13 -0.07 41.89 16.38
C ALA A 13 0.28 41.21 15.04
N TYR A 14 -0.02 41.84 13.92
CA TYR A 14 0.31 41.30 12.59
C TYR A 14 1.82 41.29 12.31
N GLN A 15 2.57 42.30 12.79
CA GLN A 15 4.03 42.32 12.68
C GLN A 15 4.68 41.20 13.52
N ALA A 16 4.15 40.90 14.71
CA ALA A 16 4.60 39.79 15.54
C ALA A 16 4.36 38.45 14.83
N VAL A 17 3.14 38.22 14.32
CA VAL A 17 2.78 37.02 13.55
C VAL A 17 3.67 36.84 12.31
N ASN A 18 3.94 37.90 11.54
CA ASN A 18 4.85 37.80 10.38
C ASN A 18 6.30 37.50 10.76
N THR A 19 6.76 37.99 11.92
CA THR A 19 8.12 37.70 12.40
C THR A 19 8.23 36.23 12.81
N ASP A 20 7.18 35.68 13.43
CA ASP A 20 7.08 34.26 13.77
C ASP A 20 6.97 33.39 12.51
N HIS A 21 6.16 33.76 11.52
CA HIS A 21 6.14 33.10 10.20
C HIS A 21 7.52 33.08 9.53
N GLY A 22 8.23 34.21 9.54
CA GLY A 22 9.58 34.30 8.99
C GLY A 22 10.59 33.41 9.71
N ARG A 23 10.42 33.16 11.02
CA ARG A 23 11.26 32.22 11.79
C ARG A 23 10.95 30.78 11.41
N VAL A 24 9.66 30.41 11.33
CA VAL A 24 9.20 29.07 10.94
C VAL A 24 9.69 28.72 9.52
N LEU A 25 9.55 29.63 8.55
CA LEU A 25 9.98 29.39 7.16
C LEU A 25 11.51 29.17 7.05
N ARG A 26 12.32 29.81 7.88
CA ARG A 26 13.77 29.58 7.90
C ARG A 26 14.13 28.22 8.50
N GLU A 27 13.42 27.78 9.54
CA GLU A 27 13.63 26.44 10.11
C GLU A 27 13.15 25.34 9.15
N LEU A 28 12.03 25.54 8.44
CA LEU A 28 11.60 24.63 7.36
C LEU A 28 12.68 24.50 6.29
N ALA A 29 13.19 25.62 5.76
CA ALA A 29 14.24 25.60 4.74
C ALA A 29 15.53 24.89 5.22
N ARG A 30 15.87 24.99 6.52
CA ARG A 30 17.00 24.28 7.11
C ARG A 30 16.74 22.77 7.16
N LEU A 31 15.54 22.35 7.58
CA LEU A 31 15.17 20.94 7.62
C LEU A 31 15.11 20.34 6.21
N ASP A 32 14.63 21.09 5.22
CA ASP A 32 14.56 20.67 3.82
C ASP A 32 15.97 20.41 3.25
N ASP A 33 16.95 21.26 3.57
CA ASP A 33 18.34 21.08 3.15
C ASP A 33 18.99 19.84 3.79
N GLN A 34 18.64 19.54 5.05
CA GLN A 34 19.10 18.33 5.75
C GLN A 34 18.46 17.06 5.17
N LEU A 35 17.17 17.13 4.84
CA LEU A 35 16.46 16.04 4.18
C LEU A 35 17.05 15.76 2.80
N LYS A 36 17.27 16.80 1.99
CA LYS A 36 17.94 16.70 0.69
C LYS A 36 19.30 16.02 0.81
N THR A 37 20.10 16.39 1.81
CA THR A 37 21.41 15.79 2.06
C THR A 37 21.31 14.29 2.32
N HIS A 38 20.33 13.84 3.13
CA HIS A 38 20.10 12.42 3.39
C HIS A 38 19.63 11.66 2.14
N ILE A 39 18.78 12.28 1.31
CA ILE A 39 18.34 11.71 0.03
C ILE A 39 19.55 11.52 -0.91
N ASP A 40 20.38 12.54 -1.06
CA ASP A 40 21.59 12.47 -1.90
C ASP A 40 22.58 11.41 -1.39
N GLN A 41 22.68 11.21 -0.07
CA GLN A 41 23.50 10.17 0.53
C GLN A 41 22.95 8.77 0.23
N SER A 42 21.65 8.54 0.42
CA SER A 42 21.00 7.26 0.10
C SER A 42 21.18 6.90 -1.37
N ALA A 43 20.97 7.84 -2.28
CA ALA A 43 21.16 7.63 -3.72
C ALA A 43 22.60 7.21 -4.05
N ARG A 44 23.60 7.86 -3.45
CA ARG A 44 25.01 7.50 -3.64
C ARG A 44 25.33 6.10 -3.10
N LEU A 45 24.79 5.72 -1.95
CA LEU A 45 24.99 4.39 -1.38
C LEU A 45 24.47 3.29 -2.29
N VAL A 46 23.27 3.48 -2.84
CA VAL A 46 22.67 2.52 -3.79
C VAL A 46 23.49 2.42 -5.07
N VAL A 47 23.91 3.55 -5.65
CA VAL A 47 24.75 3.57 -6.87
C VAL A 47 26.10 2.87 -6.63
N ASN A 48 26.73 3.13 -5.49
CA ASN A 48 27.99 2.50 -5.12
C ASN A 48 27.82 0.99 -4.90
N GLY A 49 26.80 0.57 -4.14
CA GLY A 49 26.49 -0.85 -3.92
C GLY A 49 26.25 -1.59 -5.24
N ARG A 50 25.51 -0.98 -6.18
CA ARG A 50 25.32 -1.54 -7.53
C ARG A 50 26.64 -1.71 -8.28
N THR A 51 27.50 -0.70 -8.26
CA THR A 51 28.81 -0.75 -8.91
C THR A 51 29.70 -1.85 -8.33
N GLU A 52 29.64 -2.05 -7.02
CA GLU A 52 30.37 -3.13 -6.32
C GLU A 52 29.82 -4.51 -6.68
N LEU A 53 28.49 -4.67 -6.73
CA LEU A 53 27.86 -5.92 -7.17
C LEU A 53 28.21 -6.27 -8.63
N ASP A 54 28.21 -5.28 -9.53
CA ASP A 54 28.67 -5.48 -10.91
C ASP A 54 30.14 -5.90 -10.98
N THR A 55 30.96 -5.37 -10.08
CA THR A 55 32.38 -5.76 -9.96
C THR A 55 32.52 -7.21 -9.49
N VAL A 56 31.73 -7.64 -8.50
CA VAL A 56 31.72 -9.04 -8.03
C VAL A 56 31.24 -9.98 -9.13
N LYS A 57 30.15 -9.62 -9.83
CA LYS A 57 29.63 -10.36 -10.97
C LYS A 57 30.71 -10.55 -12.03
N LYS A 58 31.36 -9.46 -12.44
CA LYS A 58 32.45 -9.50 -13.42
C LYS A 58 33.60 -10.40 -12.96
N TRP A 59 34.01 -10.28 -11.71
CA TRP A 59 35.07 -11.12 -11.14
C TRP A 59 34.71 -12.61 -11.19
N VAL A 60 33.49 -13.00 -10.78
CA VAL A 60 33.03 -14.39 -10.83
C VAL A 60 33.10 -14.93 -12.26
N PHE A 61 32.56 -14.18 -13.24
CA PHE A 61 32.56 -14.62 -14.64
C PHE A 61 33.97 -14.71 -15.24
N ASP A 62 34.81 -13.69 -15.02
CA ASP A 62 36.17 -13.67 -15.56
C ASP A 62 37.02 -14.80 -14.97
N VAL A 63 36.91 -15.06 -13.66
CA VAL A 63 37.67 -16.13 -12.99
C VAL A 63 37.13 -17.50 -13.37
N ALA A 64 35.81 -17.69 -13.43
CA ALA A 64 35.22 -18.95 -13.88
C ALA A 64 35.60 -19.28 -15.33
N ALA A 65 35.66 -18.28 -16.22
CA ALA A 65 36.08 -18.46 -17.62
C ALA A 65 37.56 -18.87 -17.76
N ALA A 66 38.41 -18.50 -16.80
CA ALA A 66 39.83 -18.85 -16.77
C ALA A 66 40.11 -20.26 -16.21
N VAL A 67 39.10 -20.94 -15.65
CA VAL A 67 39.24 -22.28 -15.08
C VAL A 67 39.44 -23.33 -16.19
N PRO A 68 40.48 -24.20 -16.11
CA PRO A 68 40.70 -25.26 -17.08
C PRO A 68 39.54 -26.27 -17.08
N LYS A 69 39.04 -26.64 -18.27
CA LYS A 69 37.97 -27.64 -18.44
C LYS A 69 38.45 -29.07 -18.14
N THR A 70 38.68 -29.34 -16.87
CA THR A 70 39.16 -30.62 -16.30
C THR A 70 38.42 -30.90 -15.01
N ALA A 71 38.43 -32.15 -14.54
CA ALA A 71 37.81 -32.51 -13.25
C ALA A 71 38.41 -31.75 -12.05
N VAL A 72 39.65 -31.29 -12.14
CA VAL A 72 40.27 -30.41 -11.12
C VAL A 72 39.73 -28.99 -11.24
N GLY A 73 39.53 -28.48 -12.46
CA GLY A 73 38.93 -27.18 -12.70
C GLY A 73 37.47 -27.10 -12.25
N GLU A 74 36.65 -28.12 -12.50
CA GLU A 74 35.27 -28.17 -12.01
C GLU A 74 35.20 -28.05 -10.48
N ARG A 75 36.15 -28.65 -9.75
CA ARG A 75 36.27 -28.51 -8.30
C ARG A 75 36.68 -27.11 -7.83
N MET A 76 37.30 -26.31 -8.70
CA MET A 76 37.68 -24.92 -8.40
C MET A 76 36.53 -23.92 -8.58
N LEU A 77 35.47 -24.26 -9.31
CA LEU A 77 34.31 -23.39 -9.51
C LEU A 77 33.55 -23.14 -8.20
N LEU A 78 33.40 -24.16 -7.35
CA LEU A 78 32.63 -24.05 -6.11
C LEU A 78 33.24 -23.03 -5.11
N PRO A 79 34.56 -23.02 -4.84
CA PRO A 79 35.19 -21.94 -4.08
C PRO A 79 35.03 -20.53 -4.68
N ILE A 80 35.05 -20.39 -6.01
CA ILE A 80 34.88 -19.09 -6.69
C ILE A 80 33.45 -18.57 -6.45
N VAL A 81 32.45 -19.42 -6.64
CA VAL A 81 31.04 -19.10 -6.38
C VAL A 81 30.83 -18.75 -4.91
N ASN A 82 31.36 -19.56 -3.98
CA ASN A 82 31.22 -19.30 -2.55
C ASN A 82 31.84 -17.95 -2.12
N LYS A 83 32.97 -17.56 -2.72
CA LYS A 83 33.55 -16.24 -2.48
C LYS A 83 32.64 -15.13 -3.03
N GLY A 84 32.20 -15.26 -4.29
CA GLY A 84 31.32 -14.26 -4.90
C GLY A 84 30.03 -14.03 -4.10
N LEU A 85 29.43 -15.11 -3.60
CA LEU A 85 28.26 -15.03 -2.72
C LEU A 85 28.57 -14.36 -1.38
N GLY A 86 29.74 -14.61 -0.81
CA GLY A 86 30.21 -13.93 0.40
C GLY A 86 30.36 -12.42 0.20
N ASP A 87 30.99 -12.01 -0.90
CA ASP A 87 31.17 -10.60 -1.23
C ASP A 87 29.82 -9.89 -1.48
N VAL A 88 28.87 -10.55 -2.17
CA VAL A 88 27.50 -10.03 -2.36
C VAL A 88 26.80 -9.82 -1.03
N ALA A 89 26.85 -10.81 -0.13
CA ALA A 89 26.21 -10.73 1.18
C ALA A 89 26.79 -9.59 2.03
N GLU A 90 28.12 -9.40 2.00
CA GLU A 90 28.79 -8.30 2.69
C GLU A 90 28.35 -6.93 2.17
N ILE A 91 28.32 -6.75 0.84
CA ILE A 91 27.91 -5.49 0.21
C ILE A 91 26.47 -5.16 0.59
N VAL A 92 25.54 -6.09 0.42
CA VAL A 92 24.11 -5.87 0.75
C VAL A 92 23.92 -5.57 2.24
N THR A 93 24.59 -6.32 3.12
CA THR A 93 24.49 -6.11 4.58
C THR A 93 25.00 -4.72 4.97
N ARG A 94 26.13 -4.30 4.41
CA ARG A 94 26.71 -2.98 4.68
C ARG A 94 25.82 -1.86 4.14
N THR A 95 25.40 -1.94 2.87
CA THR A 95 24.53 -0.93 2.25
C THR A 95 23.22 -0.79 3.02
N ASN A 96 22.61 -1.89 3.47
CA ASN A 96 21.40 -1.85 4.30
C ASN A 96 21.67 -1.24 5.69
N GLY A 97 22.80 -1.56 6.32
CA GLY A 97 23.19 -0.93 7.59
C GLY A 97 23.35 0.59 7.48
N GLU A 98 23.96 1.05 6.39
CA GLU A 98 24.17 2.48 6.12
C GLU A 98 22.86 3.19 5.76
N LEU A 99 21.99 2.56 4.95
CA LEU A 99 20.63 3.08 4.65
C LEU A 99 19.76 3.16 5.91
N ASN A 100 19.83 2.18 6.80
CA ASN A 100 19.12 2.21 8.09
C ASN A 100 19.59 3.36 8.98
N ALA A 101 20.89 3.67 8.97
CA ALA A 101 21.43 4.82 9.69
C ALA A 101 20.94 6.15 9.11
N ILE A 102 20.86 6.27 7.77
CA ILE A 102 20.25 7.45 7.12
C ILE A 102 18.77 7.55 7.47
N GLY A 103 18.02 6.45 7.41
CA GLY A 103 16.61 6.40 7.79
C GLY A 103 16.37 6.84 9.24
N ALA A 104 17.27 6.50 10.17
CA ALA A 104 17.23 7.02 11.53
C ALA A 104 17.43 8.55 11.59
N GLY A 105 18.32 9.10 10.76
CA GLY A 105 18.49 10.54 10.59
C GLY A 105 17.24 11.23 10.06
N VAL A 106 16.62 10.66 9.02
CA VAL A 106 15.36 11.18 8.42
C VAL A 106 14.21 11.16 9.43
N ARG A 107 14.06 10.10 10.23
CA ARG A 107 13.07 10.06 11.33
C ARG A 107 13.30 11.20 12.34
N GLY A 108 14.56 11.47 12.68
CA GLY A 108 14.93 12.60 13.54
C GLY A 108 14.61 13.97 12.93
N LEU A 109 14.60 14.10 11.60
CA LEU A 109 14.10 15.30 10.91
C LEU A 109 12.57 15.37 10.98
N GLY A 110 11.87 14.26 10.77
CA GLY A 110 10.40 14.19 10.89
C GLY A 110 9.88 14.67 12.24
N GLU A 111 10.57 14.32 13.34
CA GLU A 111 10.26 14.85 14.67
C GLU A 111 10.47 16.37 14.79
N GLN A 112 11.46 16.93 14.09
CA GLN A 112 11.71 18.38 14.06
C GLN A 112 10.64 19.11 13.24
N TYR A 113 10.20 18.55 12.10
CA TYR A 113 9.06 19.07 11.34
C TYR A 113 7.77 19.06 12.18
N ARG A 114 7.51 17.96 12.90
CA ARG A 114 6.33 17.84 13.77
C ARG A 114 6.32 18.90 14.88
N LYS A 115 7.45 19.09 15.57
CA LYS A 115 7.63 20.16 16.58
C LYS A 115 7.43 21.57 16.01
N LEU A 116 7.66 21.76 14.70
CA LEU A 116 7.44 23.03 14.02
C LEU A 116 5.96 23.23 13.64
N GLY A 117 5.26 22.16 13.25
CA GLY A 117 3.82 22.17 12.95
C GLY A 117 2.91 22.29 14.19
N GLU A 118 3.35 21.78 15.33
CA GLU A 118 2.62 21.87 16.62
C GLU A 118 2.65 23.29 17.24
N GLN A 119 3.47 24.20 16.71
CA GLN A 119 3.46 25.60 17.13
C GLN A 119 2.20 26.29 16.62
N LYS A 120 1.22 26.53 17.50
CA LYS A 120 0.01 27.30 17.19
C LYS A 120 0.37 28.67 16.62
N LEU A 121 0.21 28.83 15.31
CA LEU A 121 0.12 30.12 14.65
C LEU A 121 -1.29 30.68 14.94
N ALA A 122 -1.36 31.89 15.49
CA ALA A 122 -2.61 32.43 16.02
C ALA A 122 -3.64 32.73 14.90
N GLY A 123 -4.77 32.03 14.91
CA GLY A 123 -6.04 32.46 14.29
C GLY A 123 -6.58 31.53 13.20
N GLY A 124 -7.38 30.53 13.58
CA GLY A 124 -8.21 29.73 12.66
C GLY A 124 -9.70 30.02 12.91
N GLY A 125 -10.41 30.49 11.88
CA GLY A 125 -11.88 30.62 11.86
C GLY A 125 -12.50 29.43 11.13
N GLU A 126 -13.67 28.99 11.60
CA GLU A 126 -14.42 27.82 11.11
C GLU A 126 -15.13 28.08 9.75
N PRO A 127 -15.25 27.09 8.85
CA PRO A 127 -16.09 27.17 7.66
C PRO A 127 -17.52 26.67 7.91
N GLY A 128 -18.48 27.35 7.27
CA GLY A 128 -19.93 27.20 7.44
C GLY A 128 -20.60 26.02 6.72
N GLN A 129 -21.78 25.68 7.26
CA GLN A 129 -22.73 24.64 6.85
C GLN A 129 -23.41 24.92 5.49
N ALA A 130 -23.60 23.87 4.69
CA ALA A 130 -24.52 23.84 3.56
C ALA A 130 -25.81 23.08 3.91
N VAL A 131 -26.93 23.57 3.37
CA VAL A 131 -28.32 23.20 3.70
C VAL A 131 -28.76 21.95 2.93
N GLY A 132 -29.54 21.10 3.61
CA GLY A 132 -30.02 19.80 3.15
C GLY A 132 -31.17 19.80 2.14
N ASP A 133 -31.40 18.59 1.61
CA ASP A 133 -32.49 18.25 0.71
C ASP A 133 -33.31 17.10 1.35
N ASP A 134 -34.62 17.29 1.47
CA ASP A 134 -35.56 16.34 2.07
C ASP A 134 -35.78 15.11 1.17
N LYS A 135 -35.54 13.90 1.70
CA LYS A 135 -36.04 12.64 1.12
C LYS A 135 -37.02 11.93 2.06
N LYS A 136 -38.11 11.44 1.47
CA LYS A 136 -39.17 10.63 2.09
C LYS A 136 -38.60 9.39 2.79
N PRO A 137 -39.22 8.89 3.87
CA PRO A 137 -38.74 7.71 4.58
C PRO A 137 -38.89 6.47 3.69
N GLU A 138 -37.76 5.93 3.23
CA GLU A 138 -37.67 4.56 2.73
C GLU A 138 -37.93 3.61 3.91
N THR A 139 -38.68 2.54 3.64
CA THR A 139 -39.01 1.50 4.62
C THR A 139 -37.74 0.93 5.23
N GLU A 140 -37.66 0.88 6.55
CA GLU A 140 -36.57 0.27 7.33
C GLU A 140 -36.22 -1.11 6.75
N ASN A 141 -35.00 -1.27 6.24
CA ASN A 141 -34.55 -2.56 5.70
C ASN A 141 -34.25 -3.53 6.86
N ASP A 142 -34.31 -4.85 6.59
CA ASP A 142 -34.18 -5.87 7.64
C ASP A 142 -32.82 -5.82 8.36
N TYR A 143 -31.77 -5.28 7.72
CA TYR A 143 -30.45 -5.09 8.31
C TYR A 143 -30.40 -3.92 9.31
N GLU A 144 -30.97 -2.77 8.94
CA GLU A 144 -31.09 -1.61 9.84
C GLU A 144 -31.86 -2.00 11.10
N LYS A 145 -32.98 -2.70 10.91
CA LYS A 145 -33.79 -3.21 12.02
C LYS A 145 -32.99 -4.16 12.90
N ALA A 146 -32.26 -5.14 12.33
CA ALA A 146 -31.47 -6.08 13.10
C ALA A 146 -30.39 -5.38 13.95
N LEU A 147 -29.73 -4.37 13.41
CA LEU A 147 -28.73 -3.56 14.13
C LEU A 147 -29.35 -2.70 15.24
N ARG A 148 -30.54 -2.15 15.01
CA ARG A 148 -31.31 -1.41 16.03
C ARG A 148 -31.81 -2.31 17.15
N ASP A 149 -32.41 -3.46 16.80
CA ASP A 149 -32.87 -4.48 17.75
C ASP A 149 -31.70 -5.01 18.62
N ALA A 150 -30.50 -5.09 18.03
CA ALA A 150 -29.26 -5.46 18.72
C ALA A 150 -28.63 -4.33 19.57
N GLY A 151 -29.19 -3.11 19.52
CA GLY A 151 -28.69 -1.92 20.23
C GLY A 151 -27.40 -1.33 19.67
N LEU A 152 -27.05 -1.66 18.42
CA LEU A 152 -25.81 -1.26 17.75
C LEU A 152 -25.99 -0.04 16.85
N LEU A 153 -27.24 0.31 16.51
CA LEU A 153 -27.59 1.50 15.74
C LEU A 153 -28.67 2.29 16.46
N THR A 154 -28.45 3.60 16.62
CA THR A 154 -29.41 4.51 17.26
C THR A 154 -29.48 5.82 16.47
N GLY A 155 -30.55 6.60 16.67
CA GLY A 155 -30.72 7.87 15.97
C GLY A 155 -31.40 7.72 14.60
N PRO A 156 -31.23 8.70 13.69
CA PRO A 156 -31.90 8.71 12.38
C PRO A 156 -31.49 7.51 11.51
N PRO A 157 -32.19 7.26 10.39
CA PRO A 157 -31.75 6.30 9.39
C PRO A 157 -30.31 6.59 8.97
N PRO A 158 -29.45 5.56 8.81
CA PRO A 158 -28.07 5.76 8.41
C PRO A 158 -27.99 6.28 6.98
N ASP A 159 -26.96 7.07 6.70
CA ASP A 159 -26.63 7.59 5.37
C ASP A 159 -25.20 7.18 4.96
N GLY A 160 -24.72 7.75 3.85
CA GLY A 160 -23.36 7.54 3.35
C GLY A 160 -22.98 6.07 3.14
N TYR A 161 -21.73 5.75 3.46
CA TYR A 161 -21.17 4.40 3.28
C TYR A 161 -21.72 3.37 4.28
N TYR A 162 -22.23 3.79 5.44
CA TYR A 162 -22.90 2.85 6.34
C TYR A 162 -24.19 2.33 5.72
N ARG A 163 -24.98 3.22 5.10
CA ARG A 163 -26.17 2.79 4.34
C ARG A 163 -25.80 1.90 3.16
N GLU A 164 -24.73 2.25 2.46
CA GLU A 164 -24.22 1.45 1.34
C GLU A 164 -23.75 0.05 1.79
N TRP A 165 -23.15 -0.08 2.97
CA TRP A 165 -22.80 -1.39 3.56
C TRP A 165 -24.04 -2.28 3.75
N LEU A 166 -25.14 -1.72 4.27
CA LEU A 166 -26.40 -2.47 4.42
C LEU A 166 -26.97 -2.91 3.06
N GLN A 167 -26.83 -2.06 2.04
CA GLN A 167 -27.29 -2.34 0.67
C GLN A 167 -26.42 -3.40 -0.02
N ASN A 168 -25.11 -3.36 0.20
CA ASN A 168 -24.20 -4.38 -0.30
C ASN A 168 -24.46 -5.72 0.38
N ALA A 169 -24.69 -5.74 1.69
CA ALA A 169 -25.07 -6.96 2.40
C ALA A 169 -26.37 -7.59 1.84
N GLU A 170 -27.36 -6.76 1.53
CA GLU A 170 -28.61 -7.21 0.88
C GLU A 170 -28.35 -7.77 -0.53
N ARG A 171 -27.58 -7.04 -1.34
CA ARG A 171 -27.18 -7.45 -2.69
C ARG A 171 -26.45 -8.80 -2.69
N GLN A 172 -25.60 -9.01 -1.70
CA GLN A 172 -24.80 -10.23 -1.53
C GLN A 172 -25.53 -11.36 -0.78
N GLY A 173 -26.79 -11.13 -0.37
CA GLY A 173 -27.55 -12.13 0.38
C GLY A 173 -26.96 -12.49 1.74
N VAL A 174 -26.16 -11.60 2.34
CA VAL A 174 -25.55 -11.81 3.66
C VAL A 174 -26.65 -11.84 4.72
N PRO A 175 -26.70 -12.82 5.63
CA PRO A 175 -27.68 -12.82 6.72
C PRO A 175 -27.53 -11.61 7.67
N PRO A 176 -28.62 -10.95 8.12
CA PRO A 176 -28.51 -9.77 9.00
C PRO A 176 -27.77 -10.02 10.33
N ASP A 177 -27.80 -11.23 10.86
CA ASP A 177 -27.07 -11.61 12.08
C ASP A 177 -25.55 -11.56 11.90
N VAL A 178 -25.05 -11.75 10.67
CA VAL A 178 -23.62 -11.57 10.35
C VAL A 178 -23.21 -10.10 10.51
N LEU A 179 -24.04 -9.16 10.05
CA LEU A 179 -23.75 -7.72 10.22
C LEU A 179 -23.81 -7.29 11.68
N VAL A 180 -24.78 -7.81 12.44
CA VAL A 180 -24.87 -7.60 13.89
C VAL A 180 -23.60 -8.11 14.58
N ASP A 181 -23.10 -9.27 14.19
CA ASP A 181 -21.89 -9.85 14.77
C ASP A 181 -20.63 -9.05 14.41
N ILE A 182 -20.47 -8.63 13.15
CA ILE A 182 -19.38 -7.74 12.70
C ILE A 182 -19.41 -6.42 13.47
N ALA A 183 -20.56 -5.74 13.51
CA ALA A 183 -20.70 -4.47 14.20
C ALA A 183 -20.43 -4.59 15.70
N ARG A 184 -20.87 -5.68 16.33
CA ARG A 184 -20.64 -5.91 17.76
C ARG A 184 -19.18 -6.21 18.09
N ARG A 185 -18.55 -7.12 17.34
CA ARG A 185 -17.18 -7.59 17.65
C ARG A 185 -16.13 -6.57 17.29
N HIS A 186 -16.33 -5.85 16.20
CA HIS A 186 -15.35 -4.89 15.65
C HIS A 186 -15.74 -3.43 15.86
N HIS A 187 -16.81 -3.18 16.61
CA HIS A 187 -17.31 -1.84 16.91
C HIS A 187 -17.55 -1.00 15.66
N ILE A 188 -18.15 -1.60 14.62
CA ILE A 188 -18.48 -0.89 13.37
C ILE A 188 -19.71 -0.01 13.60
N THR A 189 -19.51 1.29 13.48
CA THR A 189 -20.53 2.34 13.58
C THR A 189 -20.57 3.15 12.28
N PRO A 190 -21.54 4.07 12.09
CA PRO A 190 -21.51 4.99 10.96
C PRO A 190 -20.17 5.72 10.79
N ASP A 191 -19.62 6.27 11.88
CA ASP A 191 -18.34 6.98 11.91
C ASP A 191 -17.13 6.10 11.54
N SER A 192 -17.25 4.77 11.60
CA SER A 192 -16.17 3.87 11.17
C SER A 192 -15.80 4.09 9.70
N PHE A 193 -16.78 4.42 8.86
CA PHE A 193 -16.61 4.62 7.42
C PHE A 193 -16.10 6.03 7.04
N ASP A 194 -16.00 6.95 8.00
CA ASP A 194 -15.55 8.32 7.71
C ASP A 194 -14.15 8.40 7.15
N VAL A 195 -13.33 7.37 7.39
CA VAL A 195 -11.98 7.25 6.83
C VAL A 195 -11.99 7.20 5.30
N LEU A 196 -13.09 6.77 4.68
CA LEU A 196 -13.25 6.73 3.23
C LEU A 196 -13.66 8.09 2.66
N ASN A 197 -14.05 9.05 3.50
CA ASN A 197 -14.44 10.38 3.04
C ASN A 197 -13.23 11.12 2.45
N GLY A 198 -13.42 11.68 1.26
CA GLY A 198 -12.34 12.36 0.54
C GLY A 198 -11.44 11.43 -0.28
N MET A 199 -11.60 10.11 -0.16
CA MET A 199 -11.04 9.15 -1.11
C MET A 199 -11.98 9.03 -2.32
N GLU A 200 -11.41 8.94 -3.52
CA GLU A 200 -12.22 8.76 -4.73
C GLU A 200 -12.66 7.30 -4.83
N LYS A 201 -13.98 7.07 -4.81
CA LYS A 201 -14.55 5.74 -5.02
C LYS A 201 -14.53 5.38 -6.50
N VAL A 202 -13.97 4.21 -6.81
CA VAL A 202 -14.02 3.58 -8.12
C VAL A 202 -14.81 2.29 -7.99
N THR A 203 -15.69 2.00 -8.95
CA THR A 203 -16.54 0.81 -8.93
C THR A 203 -16.28 -0.05 -10.16
N ASP A 204 -16.13 -1.35 -9.96
CA ASP A 204 -15.97 -2.31 -11.07
C ASP A 204 -17.32 -2.66 -11.73
N ALA A 205 -17.28 -3.57 -12.70
CA ALA A 205 -18.47 -4.01 -13.43
C ALA A 205 -19.48 -4.76 -12.54
N ASP A 206 -19.01 -5.41 -11.48
CA ASP A 206 -19.82 -6.19 -10.55
C ASP A 206 -20.33 -5.37 -9.37
N GLY A 207 -19.96 -4.08 -9.30
CA GLY A 207 -20.45 -3.16 -8.27
C GLY A 207 -19.59 -3.10 -7.01
N LYS A 208 -18.40 -3.71 -7.00
CA LYS A 208 -17.47 -3.61 -5.86
C LYS A 208 -16.76 -2.28 -5.86
N SER A 209 -16.58 -1.76 -4.66
CA SER A 209 -15.98 -0.45 -4.40
C SER A 209 -14.51 -0.58 -4.05
N PHE A 210 -13.72 0.25 -4.71
CA PHE A 210 -12.30 0.52 -4.46
C PHE A 210 -12.16 2.00 -4.12
N PHE A 211 -11.14 2.38 -3.37
CA PHE A 211 -10.92 3.80 -3.02
C PHE A 211 -9.48 4.22 -3.29
N LEU A 212 -9.32 5.14 -4.24
CA LEU A 212 -8.05 5.79 -4.53
C LEU A 212 -7.61 6.63 -3.33
N VAL A 213 -6.41 6.36 -2.86
CA VAL A 213 -5.81 6.99 -1.68
C VAL A 213 -5.24 8.35 -2.07
N PRO A 214 -5.70 9.44 -1.42
CA PRO A 214 -5.11 10.76 -1.61
C PRO A 214 -3.67 10.81 -1.10
N PRO A 215 -2.74 11.53 -1.78
CA PRO A 215 -1.41 11.76 -1.26
C PRO A 215 -1.45 12.47 0.11
N GLY A 216 -0.55 12.07 1.02
CA GLY A 216 -0.49 12.60 2.39
C GLY A 216 -1.51 11.99 3.36
N THR A 217 -2.28 10.98 2.95
CA THR A 217 -3.08 10.16 3.87
C THR A 217 -2.15 9.35 4.77
N SER A 218 -2.39 9.38 6.09
CA SER A 218 -1.53 8.66 7.03
C SER A 218 -1.62 7.14 6.83
N GLY A 219 -0.52 6.41 7.05
CA GLY A 219 -0.53 4.94 6.99
C GLY A 219 -1.63 4.29 7.85
N ALA A 220 -1.90 4.86 9.03
CA ALA A 220 -2.99 4.40 9.91
C ALA A 220 -4.38 4.59 9.27
N ASP A 221 -4.62 5.74 8.63
CA ASP A 221 -5.89 5.99 7.93
C ASP A 221 -6.00 5.13 6.68
N VAL A 222 -4.91 4.90 5.95
CA VAL A 222 -4.89 3.99 4.79
C VAL A 222 -5.17 2.55 5.20
N ARG A 223 -4.58 2.08 6.30
CA ARG A 223 -4.86 0.76 6.86
C ARG A 223 -6.33 0.61 7.24
N LYS A 224 -6.87 1.60 7.98
CA LYS A 224 -8.28 1.62 8.36
C LYS A 224 -9.18 1.69 7.12
N ALA A 225 -8.82 2.48 6.11
CA ALA A 225 -9.54 2.55 4.85
C ALA A 225 -9.56 1.20 4.13
N ALA A 226 -8.43 0.50 4.04
CA ALA A 226 -8.38 -0.84 3.46
C ALA A 226 -9.33 -1.82 4.18
N LEU A 227 -9.35 -1.82 5.51
CA LEU A 227 -10.30 -2.62 6.28
C LEU A 227 -11.76 -2.22 6.00
N MET A 228 -12.05 -0.92 6.00
CA MET A 228 -13.41 -0.42 5.77
C MET A 228 -13.89 -0.66 4.33
N THR A 229 -13.00 -0.74 3.35
CA THR A 229 -13.32 -1.16 1.97
C THR A 229 -13.76 -2.61 1.92
N TYR A 230 -13.08 -3.54 2.61
CA TYR A 230 -13.56 -4.92 2.76
C TYR A 230 -14.95 -4.97 3.42
N VAL A 231 -15.11 -4.27 4.55
CA VAL A 231 -16.38 -4.26 5.30
C VAL A 231 -17.51 -3.71 4.42
N LEU A 232 -17.29 -2.59 3.73
CA LEU A 232 -18.27 -1.93 2.86
C LEU A 232 -18.80 -2.85 1.77
N ASN A 233 -17.93 -3.65 1.14
CA ASN A 233 -18.31 -4.50 0.02
C ASN A 233 -19.16 -5.70 0.43
N ALA A 234 -19.15 -6.08 1.72
CA ALA A 234 -19.89 -7.21 2.25
C ALA A 234 -19.56 -8.58 1.60
N GLY A 235 -18.34 -8.71 1.11
CA GLY A 235 -17.87 -9.86 0.33
C GLY A 235 -16.89 -9.44 -0.77
N THR A 236 -16.30 -10.40 -1.47
CA THR A 236 -15.38 -10.17 -2.59
C THR A 236 -15.91 -10.71 -3.92
N ASP A 237 -17.07 -11.37 -3.93
CA ASP A 237 -17.69 -12.06 -5.07
C ASP A 237 -16.83 -13.20 -5.66
N TYR A 238 -15.74 -13.56 -4.97
CA TYR A 238 -14.86 -14.64 -5.38
C TYR A 238 -15.54 -15.99 -5.23
N GLY A 239 -15.52 -16.78 -6.31
CA GLY A 239 -16.14 -18.10 -6.39
C GLY A 239 -17.51 -18.14 -7.07
N ASP A 240 -18.14 -16.98 -7.29
CA ASP A 240 -19.44 -16.91 -7.97
C ASP A 240 -19.24 -16.77 -9.49
N GLY A 241 -19.44 -17.87 -10.22
CA GLY A 241 -19.55 -17.85 -11.69
C GLY A 241 -18.23 -17.75 -12.47
N THR A 242 -17.07 -17.66 -11.81
CA THR A 242 -15.73 -17.65 -12.44
C THR A 242 -14.85 -18.82 -11.94
N ALA A 243 -13.80 -19.12 -12.71
CA ALA A 243 -12.77 -20.06 -12.28
C ALA A 243 -12.03 -19.48 -11.07
N HIS A 244 -12.07 -20.20 -9.95
CA HIS A 244 -11.41 -19.83 -8.71
C HIS A 244 -10.37 -20.90 -8.35
N ASP A 245 -9.28 -20.45 -7.75
CA ASP A 245 -8.13 -21.28 -7.39
C ASP A 245 -8.23 -21.83 -5.96
N PHE A 246 -9.10 -21.21 -5.14
CA PHE A 246 -9.29 -21.55 -3.74
C PHE A 246 -10.75 -21.52 -3.32
N GLU A 247 -11.04 -22.21 -2.23
CA GLU A 247 -12.34 -22.10 -1.55
C GLU A 247 -12.57 -20.65 -1.08
N PRO A 248 -13.70 -20.03 -1.45
CA PRO A 248 -14.06 -18.69 -0.98
C PRO A 248 -14.16 -18.63 0.54
N THR A 249 -13.63 -17.56 1.13
CA THR A 249 -13.78 -17.33 2.57
C THR A 249 -15.06 -16.53 2.82
N PRO A 250 -16.00 -17.04 3.65
CA PRO A 250 -17.27 -16.35 3.87
C PRO A 250 -17.09 -14.98 4.54
N TYR A 251 -17.89 -14.00 4.09
CA TYR A 251 -18.00 -12.70 4.75
C TYR A 251 -18.54 -12.90 6.18
N SER A 252 -17.69 -12.60 7.17
CA SER A 252 -17.98 -12.88 8.58
C SER A 252 -17.13 -12.01 9.51
N ALA A 253 -17.51 -11.93 10.77
CA ALA A 253 -16.70 -11.23 11.77
C ALA A 253 -15.39 -11.96 12.10
N ASP A 254 -15.30 -13.28 11.90
CA ASP A 254 -14.02 -13.99 11.99
C ASP A 254 -13.08 -13.57 10.87
N GLU A 255 -13.62 -13.38 9.67
CA GLU A 255 -12.85 -12.94 8.52
C GLU A 255 -12.38 -11.49 8.66
N VAL A 256 -13.23 -10.59 9.17
CA VAL A 256 -12.82 -9.23 9.54
C VAL A 256 -11.67 -9.26 10.58
N GLN A 257 -11.74 -10.14 11.58
CA GLN A 257 -10.66 -10.28 12.56
C GLN A 257 -9.36 -10.77 11.91
N ARG A 258 -9.44 -11.76 11.01
CA ARG A 258 -8.27 -12.26 10.29
C ARG A 258 -7.57 -11.16 9.48
N ILE A 259 -8.35 -10.30 8.82
CA ILE A 259 -7.82 -9.14 8.08
C ILE A 259 -7.17 -8.14 9.04
N ILE A 260 -7.81 -7.84 10.18
CA ILE A 260 -7.21 -6.97 11.22
C ILE A 260 -5.86 -7.54 11.67
N ASP A 261 -5.80 -8.82 12.02
CA ASP A 261 -4.57 -9.48 12.49
C ASP A 261 -3.48 -9.48 11.42
N ARG A 262 -3.85 -9.64 10.13
CA ARG A 262 -2.93 -9.55 9.00
C ARG A 262 -2.36 -8.15 8.86
N GLN A 263 -3.24 -7.14 8.87
CA GLN A 263 -2.83 -5.73 8.78
C GLN A 263 -1.99 -5.29 9.99
N GLU A 264 -2.19 -5.86 11.18
CA GLU A 264 -1.33 -5.61 12.34
C GLU A 264 0.09 -6.16 12.14
N ALA A 265 0.20 -7.41 11.67
CA ALA A 265 1.49 -8.02 11.40
C ALA A 265 2.23 -7.31 10.24
N ASN A 266 1.47 -6.81 9.27
CA ASN A 266 1.97 -6.09 8.10
C ASN A 266 1.92 -4.55 8.28
N ALA A 267 1.70 -4.02 9.49
CA ALA A 267 1.53 -2.58 9.72
C ALA A 267 2.69 -1.73 9.16
N TRP A 268 3.88 -2.32 9.13
CA TRP A 268 5.08 -1.71 8.57
C TRP A 268 4.93 -1.33 7.09
N SER A 269 4.12 -2.03 6.29
CA SER A 269 3.92 -1.68 4.88
C SER A 269 3.04 -0.44 4.71
N TYR A 270 2.12 -0.21 5.66
CA TYR A 270 1.32 1.01 5.69
C TYR A 270 2.14 2.21 6.19
N ASP A 271 2.95 2.00 7.23
CA ASP A 271 3.72 3.08 7.87
C ASP A 271 4.91 3.57 7.04
N GLN A 272 5.45 2.72 6.15
CA GLN A 272 6.69 2.99 5.41
C GLN A 272 6.45 3.16 3.91
N ASP A 273 5.58 2.35 3.31
CA ASP A 273 5.53 2.24 1.85
C ASP A 273 4.47 3.15 1.22
N VAL A 274 3.42 3.56 1.94
CA VAL A 274 2.37 4.45 1.42
C VAL A 274 2.94 5.80 0.99
N ASP A 275 3.64 6.49 1.89
CA ASP A 275 4.27 7.78 1.60
C ASP A 275 5.37 7.61 0.55
N PHE A 276 6.14 6.51 0.62
CA PHE A 276 7.17 6.21 -0.36
C PHE A 276 6.59 6.07 -1.78
N VAL A 277 5.49 5.35 -1.97
CA VAL A 277 4.85 5.20 -3.28
C VAL A 277 4.35 6.55 -3.79
N HIS A 278 3.66 7.33 -2.95
CA HIS A 278 3.12 8.63 -3.35
C HIS A 278 4.20 9.67 -3.69
N ASP A 279 5.27 9.73 -2.88
CA ASP A 279 6.39 10.66 -3.09
C ASP A 279 7.21 10.33 -4.34
N ASN A 280 7.16 9.09 -4.82
CA ASN A 280 7.79 8.66 -6.06
C ASN A 280 6.83 8.65 -7.26
N GLY A 281 5.69 9.34 -7.15
CA GLY A 281 4.74 9.52 -8.26
C GLY A 281 3.73 8.39 -8.42
N GLY A 282 3.84 7.31 -7.66
CA GLY A 282 2.89 6.20 -7.66
C GLY A 282 1.55 6.52 -6.98
N ARG A 283 0.55 5.71 -7.25
CA ARG A 283 -0.80 5.83 -6.67
C ARG A 283 -1.26 4.50 -6.10
N LEU A 284 -2.06 4.57 -5.05
CA LEU A 284 -2.58 3.43 -4.30
C LEU A 284 -4.09 3.49 -4.30
N THR A 285 -4.71 2.31 -4.28
CA THR A 285 -6.14 2.13 -4.06
C THR A 285 -6.35 1.05 -3.02
N THR A 286 -7.39 1.20 -2.19
CA THR A 286 -7.87 0.13 -1.33
C THR A 286 -8.68 -0.87 -2.14
N THR A 287 -8.62 -2.14 -1.75
CA THR A 287 -9.26 -3.25 -2.48
C THR A 287 -10.31 -3.96 -1.61
N PRO A 288 -11.27 -4.67 -2.23
CA PRO A 288 -12.26 -5.49 -1.53
C PRO A 288 -11.67 -6.57 -0.62
N ASN A 289 -10.40 -6.96 -0.78
CA ASN A 289 -9.71 -7.98 0.04
C ASN A 289 -9.02 -7.41 1.30
N GLY A 290 -9.24 -6.13 1.60
CA GLY A 290 -8.65 -5.48 2.77
C GLY A 290 -7.16 -5.14 2.63
N MET A 291 -6.66 -5.10 1.39
CA MET A 291 -5.27 -4.79 1.04
C MET A 291 -5.19 -3.55 0.14
N LEU A 292 -3.98 -3.09 -0.16
CA LEU A 292 -3.72 -2.03 -1.13
C LEU A 292 -3.27 -2.62 -2.46
N MET A 293 -3.67 -1.96 -3.53
CA MET A 293 -3.15 -2.18 -4.87
C MET A 293 -2.56 -0.87 -5.38
N GLY A 294 -1.38 -0.94 -5.97
CA GLY A 294 -0.58 0.22 -6.33
C GLY A 294 0.00 0.13 -7.73
N MET A 295 0.30 1.29 -8.30
CA MET A 295 0.95 1.39 -9.60
C MET A 295 1.87 2.62 -9.65
N GLY A 296 2.99 2.48 -10.36
CA GLY A 296 4.01 3.52 -10.53
C GLY A 296 4.98 3.65 -9.35
N GLY A 297 6.07 4.39 -9.58
CA GLY A 297 7.21 4.55 -8.66
C GLY A 297 8.53 4.62 -9.42
N ASN A 298 9.66 4.77 -8.72
CA ASN A 298 11.00 4.84 -9.34
C ASN A 298 11.56 3.44 -9.69
N GLN A 299 12.49 3.36 -10.66
CA GLN A 299 13.17 2.18 -11.22
C GLN A 299 13.83 1.19 -10.22
N LEU A 300 13.83 1.50 -8.93
CA LEU A 300 14.18 0.56 -7.84
C LEU A 300 13.08 -0.48 -7.60
N GLN A 301 11.85 -0.20 -8.02
CA GLN A 301 10.72 -1.15 -8.04
C GLN A 301 10.78 -2.12 -9.25
N ASP A 302 11.49 -1.77 -10.33
CA ASP A 302 11.73 -2.62 -11.51
C ASP A 302 12.59 -3.87 -11.18
N PHE A 303 13.37 -3.83 -10.10
CA PHE A 303 14.25 -4.96 -9.71
C PHE A 303 13.48 -6.12 -9.05
N PHE A 304 12.22 -5.89 -8.70
CA PHE A 304 11.35 -6.85 -7.98
C PHE A 304 10.08 -7.19 -8.77
N SER A 305 10.02 -6.82 -10.06
CA SER A 305 8.81 -6.88 -10.89
C SER A 305 9.05 -7.62 -12.21
N GLU A 306 9.38 -8.91 -12.14
CA GLU A 306 9.32 -9.80 -13.31
C GLU A 306 8.10 -10.73 -13.13
N GLY A 307 7.16 -10.69 -14.08
CA GLY A 307 5.95 -11.53 -14.10
C GLY A 307 4.71 -10.97 -13.37
N GLY A 308 4.13 -9.84 -13.80
CA GLY A 308 2.76 -9.41 -13.41
C GLY A 308 2.59 -8.46 -12.20
N GLY A 309 3.45 -8.52 -11.19
CA GLY A 309 3.41 -7.63 -10.01
C GLY A 309 4.09 -8.28 -8.79
N SER A 310 4.14 -7.57 -7.66
CA SER A 310 4.73 -8.09 -6.42
C SER A 310 3.97 -7.59 -5.18
N THR A 311 3.63 -8.50 -4.27
CA THR A 311 3.03 -8.15 -2.98
C THR A 311 4.06 -8.01 -1.85
N TRP A 312 3.98 -6.88 -1.17
CA TRP A 312 4.88 -6.48 -0.09
C TRP A 312 4.09 -6.10 1.16
N GLY A 313 4.06 -7.00 2.15
CA GLY A 313 3.11 -6.89 3.26
C GLY A 313 1.68 -6.92 2.72
N ASP A 314 0.92 -5.83 2.90
CA ASP A 314 -0.44 -5.67 2.36
C ASP A 314 -0.51 -4.78 1.11
N VAL A 315 0.61 -4.51 0.43
CA VAL A 315 0.65 -3.69 -0.80
C VAL A 315 1.01 -4.54 -2.00
N PHE A 316 0.06 -4.75 -2.90
CA PHE A 316 0.29 -5.33 -4.22
C PHE A 316 0.68 -4.23 -5.22
N MET A 317 1.89 -4.28 -5.76
CA MET A 317 2.34 -3.36 -6.80
C MET A 317 2.21 -4.00 -8.17
N VAL A 318 1.36 -3.42 -9.03
CA VAL A 318 1.16 -3.83 -10.41
C VAL A 318 2.36 -3.41 -11.25
N ASN A 319 2.85 -4.34 -12.08
CA ASN A 319 4.03 -4.14 -12.91
C ASN A 319 3.73 -3.31 -14.17
N ILE A 320 3.52 -2.00 -14.01
CA ILE A 320 3.46 -1.04 -15.13
C ILE A 320 4.42 0.11 -14.81
N ASP A 321 5.53 0.16 -15.54
CA ASP A 321 6.59 1.14 -15.36
C ASP A 321 6.14 2.54 -15.79
N ASP A 322 6.23 3.51 -14.87
CA ASP A 322 6.05 4.95 -15.10
C ASP A 322 4.81 5.33 -15.97
N PRO A 323 3.59 4.87 -15.63
CA PRO A 323 2.41 5.29 -16.37
C PRO A 323 2.23 6.80 -16.20
N LYS A 324 1.93 7.49 -17.30
CA LYS A 324 1.74 8.95 -17.33
C LYS A 324 0.70 9.44 -16.31
N ASP A 325 -0.30 8.61 -16.02
CA ASP A 325 -1.29 8.81 -14.97
C ASP A 325 -1.59 7.47 -14.28
N PRO A 326 -0.89 7.17 -13.17
CA PRO A 326 -1.10 5.93 -12.42
C PRO A 326 -2.51 5.83 -11.82
N ALA A 327 -3.11 6.96 -11.44
CA ALA A 327 -4.49 6.96 -10.91
C ALA A 327 -5.48 6.58 -12.01
N GLN A 328 -5.34 7.15 -13.22
CA GLN A 328 -6.21 6.78 -14.33
C GLN A 328 -6.06 5.31 -14.72
N THR A 329 -4.82 4.80 -14.73
CA THR A 329 -4.58 3.39 -15.08
C THR A 329 -5.20 2.45 -14.05
N LEU A 330 -5.13 2.77 -12.75
CA LEU A 330 -5.86 2.04 -11.72
C LEU A 330 -7.38 2.06 -11.95
N ARG A 331 -7.95 3.22 -12.31
CA ARG A 331 -9.39 3.32 -12.63
C ARG A 331 -9.77 2.41 -13.79
N ASP A 332 -9.01 2.48 -14.88
CA ASP A 332 -9.31 1.70 -16.09
C ASP A 332 -9.21 0.20 -15.82
N MET A 333 -8.21 -0.23 -15.04
CA MET A 333 -8.05 -1.62 -14.62
C MET A 333 -9.23 -2.10 -13.77
N ILE A 334 -9.62 -1.33 -12.74
CA ILE A 334 -10.78 -1.62 -11.88
C ILE A 334 -12.07 -1.69 -12.71
N HIS A 335 -12.31 -0.72 -13.60
CA HIS A 335 -13.50 -0.70 -14.44
C HIS A 335 -13.55 -1.89 -15.41
N SER A 336 -12.40 -2.36 -15.89
CA SER A 336 -12.33 -3.53 -16.76
C SER A 336 -12.53 -4.85 -16.02
N GLY A 337 -12.27 -4.89 -14.71
CA GLY A 337 -12.27 -6.12 -13.91
C GLY A 337 -11.15 -7.09 -14.27
N ASN A 338 -10.17 -6.66 -15.08
CA ASN A 338 -9.09 -7.51 -15.59
C ASN A 338 -7.72 -6.92 -15.28
N MET A 339 -6.70 -7.77 -15.18
CA MET A 339 -5.31 -7.36 -15.00
C MET A 339 -4.73 -6.71 -16.26
N TRP A 340 -3.94 -5.68 -16.00
CA TRP A 340 -3.24 -4.93 -17.04
C TRP A 340 -1.73 -5.17 -16.95
N TYR A 341 -1.09 -5.22 -18.12
CA TYR A 341 0.32 -5.53 -18.29
C TYR A 341 1.01 -4.41 -19.08
N PRO A 342 2.33 -4.25 -18.95
CA PRO A 342 3.05 -3.18 -19.62
C PRO A 342 3.09 -3.42 -21.14
N ARG A 343 2.99 -2.34 -21.91
CA ARG A 343 3.21 -2.34 -23.36
C ARG A 343 4.59 -1.80 -23.70
N GLU A 344 5.09 -2.17 -24.89
CA GLU A 344 6.17 -1.44 -25.55
C GLU A 344 5.80 0.06 -25.64
N GLY A 345 6.40 0.89 -24.79
CA GLY A 345 6.07 2.31 -24.62
C GLY A 345 5.59 2.75 -23.22
N GLY A 346 5.47 1.84 -22.25
CA GLY A 346 5.20 2.14 -20.83
C GLY A 346 3.72 2.29 -20.43
N GLU A 347 2.80 2.40 -21.40
CA GLU A 347 1.37 2.45 -21.11
C GLU A 347 0.81 1.03 -20.86
N GLY A 348 0.08 0.84 -19.77
CA GLY A 348 -0.61 -0.41 -19.46
C GLY A 348 -1.76 -0.71 -20.42
N ARG A 349 -2.04 -1.99 -20.65
CA ARG A 349 -3.26 -2.46 -21.32
C ARG A 349 -3.74 -3.76 -20.71
N GLU A 350 -5.03 -4.05 -20.88
CA GLU A 350 -5.62 -5.34 -20.53
C GLU A 350 -4.81 -6.50 -21.14
N GLY A 351 -4.52 -7.50 -20.31
CA GLY A 351 -3.82 -8.71 -20.73
C GLY A 351 -4.59 -9.49 -21.78
N LEU A 352 -3.88 -10.12 -22.71
CA LEU A 352 -4.51 -11.01 -23.70
C LEU A 352 -5.13 -12.26 -23.06
N ASN A 353 -4.69 -12.61 -21.86
CA ASN A 353 -5.24 -13.67 -21.03
C ASN A 353 -6.54 -13.28 -20.31
N GLN A 354 -6.89 -11.97 -20.30
CA GLN A 354 -8.04 -11.43 -19.55
C GLN A 354 -8.10 -12.00 -18.13
N LEU A 355 -6.95 -11.98 -17.45
CA LEU A 355 -6.87 -12.49 -16.08
C LEU A 355 -7.74 -11.61 -15.19
N ASP A 356 -8.74 -12.24 -14.58
CA ASP A 356 -9.71 -11.62 -13.68
C ASP A 356 -9.01 -10.94 -12.48
N LEU A 357 -9.41 -9.69 -12.19
CA LEU A 357 -8.81 -8.86 -11.15
C LEU A 357 -9.09 -9.43 -9.75
N ASP A 358 -10.22 -10.06 -9.51
CA ASP A 358 -10.48 -10.68 -8.21
C ASP A 358 -9.62 -11.91 -8.01
N ARG A 359 -9.45 -12.69 -9.07
CA ARG A 359 -8.61 -13.88 -9.06
C ARG A 359 -7.17 -13.55 -8.68
N ILE A 360 -6.60 -12.51 -9.27
CA ILE A 360 -5.26 -12.05 -8.87
C ILE A 360 -5.27 -11.44 -7.47
N LEU A 361 -6.27 -10.63 -7.08
CA LEU A 361 -6.27 -10.01 -5.75
C LEU A 361 -6.34 -11.06 -4.63
N HIS A 362 -7.03 -12.19 -4.85
CA HIS A 362 -7.02 -13.30 -3.90
C HIS A 362 -5.67 -14.04 -3.87
N HIS A 363 -5.02 -14.18 -5.03
CA HIS A 363 -3.65 -14.71 -5.10
C HIS A 363 -2.68 -13.81 -4.30
N GLU A 364 -2.71 -12.50 -4.54
CA GLU A 364 -1.87 -11.52 -3.87
C GLU A 364 -2.17 -11.45 -2.36
N GLU A 365 -3.43 -11.62 -1.96
CA GLU A 365 -3.81 -11.70 -0.56
C GLU A 365 -3.17 -12.91 0.17
N ARG A 366 -2.95 -14.03 -0.54
CA ARG A 366 -2.19 -15.18 0.00
C ARG A 366 -0.75 -14.80 0.30
N HIS A 367 -0.11 -14.02 -0.58
CA HIS A 367 1.23 -13.49 -0.32
C HIS A 367 1.23 -12.57 0.90
N SER A 368 0.23 -11.70 1.06
CA SER A 368 0.07 -10.90 2.29
C SER A 368 -0.05 -11.76 3.56
N GLN A 369 -0.75 -12.89 3.50
CA GLN A 369 -0.80 -13.85 4.60
C GLN A 369 0.55 -14.56 4.84
N GLN A 370 1.33 -14.82 3.78
CA GLN A 370 2.69 -15.37 3.92
C GLN A 370 3.61 -14.37 4.63
N TRP A 371 3.52 -13.08 4.31
CA TRP A 371 4.22 -12.01 5.04
C TRP A 371 3.84 -11.97 6.51
N GLN A 372 2.55 -12.08 6.85
CA GLN A 372 2.10 -12.19 8.24
C GLN A 372 2.73 -13.39 8.96
N ARG A 373 2.74 -14.58 8.32
CA ARG A 373 3.27 -15.81 8.93
C ARG A 373 4.78 -15.78 9.15
N LEU A 374 5.52 -15.22 8.19
CA LEU A 374 6.98 -15.25 8.17
C LEU A 374 7.60 -14.01 8.84
N GLY A 375 6.87 -12.89 8.87
CA GLY A 375 7.39 -11.58 9.28
C GLY A 375 8.44 -11.04 8.30
N TYR A 376 8.76 -9.74 8.40
CA TYR A 376 9.64 -9.04 7.46
C TYR A 376 10.98 -9.76 7.21
N LEU A 377 11.70 -10.10 8.29
CA LEU A 377 13.00 -10.79 8.19
C LEU A 377 12.87 -12.28 7.84
N GLY A 378 11.78 -12.93 8.24
CA GLY A 378 11.56 -14.34 7.95
C GLY A 378 11.13 -14.57 6.51
N PHE A 379 10.41 -13.64 5.89
CA PHE A 379 10.10 -13.67 4.46
C PHE A 379 11.36 -13.43 3.63
N ILE A 380 12.16 -12.41 3.96
CA ILE A 380 13.46 -12.17 3.32
C ILE A 380 14.37 -13.41 3.45
N ASN A 381 14.38 -14.07 4.62
CA ASN A 381 15.16 -15.29 4.83
C ASN A 381 14.54 -16.55 4.20
N ALA A 382 13.22 -16.64 4.02
CA ALA A 382 12.58 -17.74 3.29
C ALA A 382 12.82 -17.60 1.78
N TYR A 383 12.74 -16.38 1.25
CA TYR A 383 13.09 -16.02 -0.12
C TYR A 383 14.57 -16.24 -0.43
N GLN A 384 15.47 -15.99 0.55
CA GLN A 384 16.91 -16.29 0.44
C GLN A 384 17.27 -17.75 0.80
N GLY A 385 16.44 -18.41 1.61
CA GLY A 385 16.65 -19.74 2.20
C GLY A 385 16.08 -20.89 1.37
N GLY A 386 15.15 -20.60 0.45
CA GLY A 386 14.85 -21.41 -0.73
C GLY A 386 16.04 -21.40 -1.71
N LYS A 387 17.19 -21.88 -1.27
CA LYS A 387 18.44 -21.81 -2.05
C LYS A 387 18.29 -22.59 -3.39
N LEU A 388 18.78 -21.99 -4.48
CA LEU A 388 19.34 -22.64 -5.68
C LEU A 388 18.48 -23.02 -6.91
N VAL A 389 17.16 -22.79 -7.01
CA VAL A 389 16.40 -23.21 -8.23
C VAL A 389 15.22 -22.26 -8.56
N GLU A 390 15.14 -21.84 -9.83
CA GLU A 390 13.96 -21.30 -10.55
C GLU A 390 13.41 -19.92 -10.16
N ILE A 391 13.87 -18.91 -10.92
CA ILE A 391 13.61 -17.49 -10.68
C ILE A 391 12.21 -17.01 -11.10
N PHE A 392 11.36 -17.73 -11.87
CA PHE A 392 10.00 -17.21 -12.21
C PHE A 392 8.89 -18.26 -12.45
N THR A 393 8.97 -19.49 -11.94
CA THR A 393 7.88 -20.48 -12.20
C THR A 393 7.66 -21.58 -11.15
N ASP A 394 8.60 -21.86 -10.24
CA ASP A 394 8.51 -23.07 -9.40
C ASP A 394 8.73 -22.85 -7.89
N HIS A 395 8.58 -21.61 -7.40
CA HIS A 395 8.82 -21.29 -5.99
C HIS A 395 7.70 -21.87 -5.09
N PRO A 396 8.03 -22.49 -3.92
CA PRO A 396 7.02 -23.07 -3.03
C PRO A 396 5.94 -22.09 -2.54
N LEU A 397 6.27 -20.80 -2.42
CA LEU A 397 5.29 -19.76 -2.04
C LEU A 397 4.32 -19.43 -3.19
N GLU A 398 4.78 -19.47 -4.44
CA GLU A 398 3.94 -19.31 -5.62
C GLU A 398 3.01 -20.51 -5.79
N LYS A 399 3.46 -21.74 -5.47
CA LYS A 399 2.59 -22.93 -5.44
C LYS A 399 1.54 -22.87 -4.33
N ASP A 400 1.88 -22.29 -3.19
CA ASP A 400 0.97 -22.10 -2.04
C ASP A 400 -0.05 -20.97 -2.31
N ALA A 401 0.37 -19.91 -3.00
CA ALA A 401 -0.50 -18.82 -3.46
C ALA A 401 -1.24 -19.16 -4.78
N GLY A 402 -0.84 -20.25 -5.43
CA GLY A 402 -1.01 -20.55 -6.86
C GLY A 402 -2.31 -20.16 -7.54
N LEU A 403 -2.14 -19.56 -8.73
CA LEU A 403 -3.11 -19.66 -9.80
C LEU A 403 -3.05 -21.10 -10.37
N SER A 404 -4.18 -21.80 -10.36
CA SER A 404 -4.29 -23.22 -10.72
C SER A 404 -3.89 -23.55 -12.17
N ASP A 405 -3.80 -22.54 -13.03
CA ASP A 405 -3.34 -22.61 -14.42
C ASP A 405 -1.89 -22.15 -14.64
N GLY A 406 -1.18 -21.73 -13.57
CA GLY A 406 0.20 -21.25 -13.62
C GLY A 406 0.37 -19.86 -14.24
N GLY A 407 -0.69 -19.04 -14.27
CA GLY A 407 -0.75 -17.83 -15.07
C GLY A 407 -0.16 -16.57 -14.44
N TYR A 408 1.11 -16.30 -14.72
CA TYR A 408 1.57 -14.93 -14.98
C TYR A 408 1.80 -14.70 -16.47
#